data_AF-A0A1A2PSS5-F1
#
_entry.id   AF-A0A1A2PSS5-F1
#
_cell.length_a   1.000
_cell.length_b   1.000
_cell.length_c   1.000
_cell.angle_alpha   90.00
_cell.angle_beta   90.00
_cell.angle_gamma   90.00
#
_symmetry.space_group_name_H-M   'P 1'
#
loop_
_entity.id
_entity.type
_entity.pdbx_description
1 polymer ?
#
loop_
_entity_poly.entity_id
_entity_poly.type
_entity_poly.pdbx_seq_one_letter_code
_entity_poly.pdbx_strand_id
1 'polypeptide(L)'
;MYFAGVDLAWAGRNPTGVAIVDSTGLLVHIGAAGDDADVLAALSPYVRGDCVVAFDAPLVVTNPTGQRPAETALNRDFRRFEAGAHPANTAKPEFADGPRAARMADAMGLDMDPRSPAPRRAIEVYPHPATVVFFRLARTLKYKAKPGRGVDQLKSELLVLMDGIEKLAHAPVPLHVAGHEDWARLRHRVTTAQRKSELRRAEDPVDAVVCAYVALFAHRRPAEVTVYGDFATGYIVTPSLRADRTGR
;
A
#
# COMPACT_ATOMS: atom_id res chain seq x y z
N MET A 1 -10.56 16.28 3.93
CA MET A 1 -9.26 15.61 3.85
C MET A 1 -9.44 14.28 3.13
N TYR A 2 -8.48 13.88 2.30
CA TYR A 2 -8.49 12.59 1.60
C TYR A 2 -7.27 11.74 1.95
N PHE A 3 -7.45 10.43 1.90
CA PHE A 3 -6.41 9.43 2.10
C PHE A 3 -6.28 8.61 0.83
N ALA A 4 -5.16 8.75 0.14
CA ALA A 4 -4.91 8.07 -1.11
C ALA A 4 -3.96 6.89 -0.89
N GLY A 5 -4.17 5.82 -1.64
CA GLY A 5 -3.30 4.68 -1.72
C GLY A 5 -2.89 4.41 -3.15
N VAL A 6 -1.61 4.12 -3.36
CA VAL A 6 -1.03 3.83 -4.67
C VAL A 6 -0.22 2.54 -4.56
N ASP A 7 -0.70 1.44 -5.17
CA ASP A 7 0.12 0.23 -5.35
C ASP A 7 1.01 0.44 -6.59
N LEU A 8 2.21 0.95 -6.34
CA LEU A 8 3.07 1.51 -7.37
C LEU A 8 4.16 0.51 -7.76
N ALA A 9 4.06 -0.02 -8.97
CA ALA A 9 5.17 -0.76 -9.55
C ALA A 9 6.41 0.14 -9.68
N TRP A 10 7.59 -0.39 -9.34
CA TRP A 10 8.82 0.42 -9.34
C TRP A 10 9.21 0.87 -10.77
N ALA A 11 8.93 0.05 -11.78
CA ALA A 11 9.13 0.39 -13.19
C ALA A 11 7.90 1.10 -13.80
N GLY A 12 8.13 2.16 -14.59
CA GLY A 12 7.11 3.13 -15.03
C GLY A 12 6.10 2.70 -16.11
N ARG A 13 5.98 1.40 -16.46
CA ARG A 13 5.01 0.92 -17.48
C ARG A 13 4.11 -0.22 -17.02
N ASN A 14 4.09 -0.49 -15.72
CA ASN A 14 3.23 -1.51 -15.16
C ASN A 14 1.94 -0.86 -14.62
N PRO A 15 0.80 -1.56 -14.74
CA PRO A 15 -0.44 -1.15 -14.09
C PRO A 15 -0.19 -0.78 -12.63
N THR A 16 -0.82 0.30 -12.20
CA THR A 16 -0.70 0.85 -10.84
C THR A 16 -2.10 0.96 -10.26
N GLY A 17 -2.31 0.42 -9.06
CA GLY A 17 -3.57 0.58 -8.36
C GLY A 17 -3.69 1.96 -7.73
N VAL A 18 -4.87 2.57 -7.79
CA VAL A 18 -5.18 3.83 -7.10
C VAL A 18 -6.48 3.67 -6.34
N ALA A 19 -6.50 4.10 -5.08
CA ALA A 19 -7.70 4.16 -4.27
C ALA A 19 -7.73 5.44 -3.43
N ILE A 20 -8.92 6.00 -3.21
CA ILE A 20 -9.11 7.21 -2.41
C ILE A 20 -10.22 6.98 -1.39
N VAL A 21 -9.91 7.32 -0.15
CA VAL A 21 -10.82 7.28 0.99
C VAL A 21 -11.02 8.68 1.53
N ASP A 22 -12.25 9.06 1.85
CA ASP A 22 -12.53 10.37 2.44
C ASP A 22 -12.29 10.42 3.96
N SER A 23 -12.54 11.59 4.57
CA SER A 23 -12.36 11.78 6.01
C SER A 23 -13.31 10.99 6.88
N THR A 24 -14.40 10.43 6.35
CA THR A 24 -15.33 9.56 7.09
C THR A 24 -14.86 8.11 7.09
N GLY A 25 -14.05 7.71 6.11
CA GLY A 25 -13.64 6.34 5.89
C GLY A 25 -14.39 5.70 4.71
N LEU A 26 -15.08 6.47 3.88
CA LEU A 26 -15.76 5.97 2.69
C LEU A 26 -14.79 5.91 1.51
N LEU A 27 -14.76 4.78 0.80
CA LEU A 27 -14.08 4.68 -0.49
C LEU A 27 -14.82 5.54 -1.52
N VAL A 28 -14.14 6.50 -2.13
CA VAL A 28 -14.72 7.44 -3.11
C VAL A 28 -14.13 7.30 -4.52
N HIS A 29 -13.02 6.57 -4.65
CA HIS A 29 -12.43 6.23 -5.94
C HIS A 29 -11.61 4.95 -5.82
N ILE A 30 -11.66 4.09 -6.84
CA ILE A 30 -10.76 2.93 -7.00
C ILE A 30 -10.59 2.65 -8.49
N GLY A 31 -9.37 2.33 -8.91
CA GLY A 31 -9.07 2.02 -10.30
C GLY A 31 -7.64 1.54 -10.52
N ALA A 32 -7.36 1.22 -11.78
CA ALA A 32 -6.00 0.99 -12.26
C ALA A 32 -5.61 2.13 -13.21
N ALA A 33 -4.38 2.61 -13.07
CA ALA A 33 -3.74 3.59 -13.93
C ALA A 33 -2.66 2.92 -14.79
N GLY A 34 -2.51 3.35 -16.04
CA GLY A 34 -1.57 2.77 -16.99
C GLY A 34 -0.14 3.30 -16.85
N ASP A 35 -0.02 4.61 -16.64
CA ASP A 35 1.27 5.31 -16.50
C ASP A 35 1.25 6.40 -15.41
N ASP A 36 2.35 7.14 -15.28
CA ASP A 36 2.50 8.21 -14.29
C ASP A 36 1.47 9.33 -14.47
N ALA A 37 1.12 9.67 -15.72
CA ALA A 37 0.16 10.73 -16.01
C ALA A 37 -1.26 10.31 -15.59
N ASP A 38 -1.63 9.05 -15.83
CA ASP A 38 -2.90 8.48 -15.37
C ASP A 38 -3.00 8.50 -13.84
N VAL A 39 -1.92 8.13 -13.13
CA VAL A 39 -1.88 8.17 -11.65
C VAL A 39 -2.07 9.59 -11.15
N LEU A 40 -1.32 10.55 -11.69
CA LEU A 40 -1.43 11.96 -11.31
C LEU A 40 -2.81 12.53 -11.62
N ALA A 41 -3.39 12.18 -12.77
CA ALA A 41 -4.74 12.60 -13.14
C ALA A 41 -5.79 12.07 -12.15
N ALA A 42 -5.71 10.79 -11.78
CA ALA A 42 -6.60 10.16 -10.81
C ALA A 42 -6.50 10.78 -9.40
N LEU A 43 -5.29 11.14 -8.97
CA LEU A 43 -5.05 11.76 -7.65
C LEU A 43 -5.40 13.26 -7.62
N SER A 44 -5.29 13.96 -8.76
CA SER A 44 -5.38 15.42 -8.84
C SER A 44 -6.60 16.07 -8.17
N PRO A 45 -7.81 15.48 -8.16
CA PRO A 45 -8.97 16.08 -7.48
C PRO A 45 -8.85 16.05 -5.96
N TYR A 46 -8.11 15.07 -5.43
CA TYR A 46 -8.09 14.70 -4.01
C TYR A 46 -6.86 15.24 -3.26
N VAL A 47 -5.86 15.74 -3.98
CA VAL A 47 -4.61 16.27 -3.42
C VAL A 47 -4.52 17.80 -3.42
N ARG A 48 -5.62 18.51 -3.73
CA ARG A 48 -5.67 19.99 -3.74
C ARG A 48 -5.70 20.60 -2.35
N GLY A 49 -6.38 19.94 -1.41
CA GLY A 49 -6.42 20.31 0.01
C GLY A 49 -5.72 19.26 0.86
N ASP A 50 -6.06 19.21 2.15
CA ASP A 50 -5.46 18.27 3.10
C ASP A 50 -5.54 16.82 2.60
N CYS A 51 -4.39 16.17 2.54
CA CYS A 51 -4.28 14.79 2.08
C CYS A 51 -3.07 14.06 2.66
N VAL A 52 -3.18 12.73 2.71
CA VAL A 52 -2.05 11.83 2.89
C VAL A 52 -2.09 10.81 1.75
N VAL A 53 -1.00 10.71 1.00
CA VAL A 53 -0.83 9.74 -0.10
C VAL A 53 0.14 8.65 0.35
N ALA A 54 -0.33 7.42 0.46
CA ALA A 54 0.48 6.26 0.80
C ALA A 54 0.90 5.49 -0.46
N PHE A 55 2.20 5.35 -0.67
CA PHE A 55 2.78 4.61 -1.79
C PHE A 55 3.31 3.25 -1.34
N ASP A 56 2.93 2.16 -2.01
CA ASP A 56 3.62 0.86 -1.96
C ASP A 56 4.88 0.90 -2.85
N ALA A 57 5.77 1.84 -2.58
CA ALA A 57 7.04 1.97 -3.26
C ALA A 57 7.99 2.87 -2.46
N PRO A 58 9.31 2.66 -2.59
CA PRO A 58 10.30 3.51 -1.96
C PRO A 58 10.12 5.00 -2.26
N LEU A 59 10.12 5.85 -1.23
CA LEU A 59 10.19 7.31 -1.38
C LEU A 59 11.64 7.84 -1.29
N VAL A 60 12.49 7.19 -0.51
CA VAL A 60 13.90 7.59 -0.37
C VAL A 60 14.80 6.36 -0.49
N VAL A 61 15.73 6.39 -1.43
CA VAL A 61 16.71 5.33 -1.68
C VAL A 61 18.09 5.97 -1.88
N THR A 62 18.98 5.79 -0.91
CA THR A 62 20.31 6.43 -0.91
C THR A 62 21.46 5.41 -0.82
N ASN A 63 21.19 4.19 -0.39
CA ASN A 63 22.18 3.14 -0.25
C ASN A 63 22.60 2.56 -1.63
N PRO A 64 23.91 2.34 -1.87
CA PRO A 64 24.39 1.77 -3.14
C PRO A 64 23.90 0.34 -3.39
N THR A 65 23.90 -0.50 -2.35
CA THR A 65 23.54 -1.92 -2.42
C THR A 65 22.81 -2.37 -1.15
N GLY A 66 22.30 -3.59 -1.15
CA GLY A 66 21.68 -4.19 0.03
C GLY A 66 20.31 -3.63 0.40
N GLN A 67 19.91 -3.84 1.65
CA GLN A 67 18.67 -3.35 2.26
C GLN A 67 18.91 -1.98 2.91
N ARG A 68 17.92 -1.08 2.87
CA ARG A 68 17.93 0.13 3.71
C ARG A 68 17.79 -0.27 5.19
N PRO A 69 18.15 0.62 6.13
CA PRO A 69 17.85 0.43 7.55
C PRO A 69 16.35 0.13 7.80
N ALA A 70 15.46 0.74 7.02
CA ALA A 70 14.02 0.49 7.04
C ALA A 70 13.65 -0.98 6.77
N GLU A 71 14.03 -1.53 5.61
CA GLU A 71 13.79 -2.95 5.30
C GLU A 71 14.41 -3.87 6.34
N THR A 72 15.64 -3.60 6.79
CA THR A 72 16.32 -4.44 7.79
C THR A 72 15.51 -4.52 9.08
N ALA A 73 15.03 -3.38 9.57
CA ALA A 73 14.25 -3.30 10.79
C ALA A 73 12.85 -3.91 10.63
N LEU A 74 12.18 -3.67 9.51
CA LEU A 74 10.88 -4.28 9.19
C LEU A 74 11.00 -5.80 9.07
N ASN A 75 12.02 -6.29 8.36
CA ASN A 75 12.24 -7.71 8.12
C ASN A 75 12.51 -8.49 9.40
N ARG A 76 13.19 -7.89 10.38
CA ARG A 76 13.39 -8.49 11.70
C ARG A 76 12.04 -8.83 12.36
N ASP A 77 11.05 -7.95 12.25
CA ASP A 77 9.76 -8.11 12.92
C ASP A 77 8.78 -8.95 12.07
N PHE A 78 8.87 -8.84 10.75
CA PHE A 78 7.88 -9.39 9.82
C PHE A 78 8.27 -10.66 9.06
N ARG A 79 9.55 -11.07 9.06
CA ARG A 79 10.03 -12.27 8.33
C ARG A 79 9.25 -13.55 8.69
N ARG A 80 8.86 -13.72 9.95
CA ARG A 80 8.15 -14.93 10.42
C ARG A 80 6.73 -15.04 9.84
N PHE A 81 6.15 -13.92 9.41
CA PHE A 81 4.86 -13.89 8.73
C PHE A 81 5.04 -13.96 7.21
N GLU A 82 6.28 -14.11 6.71
CA GLU A 82 6.62 -14.05 5.29
C GLU A 82 6.30 -12.69 4.63
N ALA A 83 6.26 -11.63 5.43
CA ALA A 83 5.93 -10.26 5.04
C ALA A 83 7.18 -9.36 4.98
N GLY A 84 8.32 -9.90 4.58
CA GLY A 84 9.57 -9.14 4.47
C GLY A 84 9.62 -8.28 3.20
N ALA A 85 10.11 -7.05 3.33
CA ALA A 85 10.34 -6.12 2.23
C ALA A 85 11.58 -6.50 1.42
N HIS A 86 11.47 -6.28 0.11
CA HIS A 86 12.58 -6.44 -0.83
C HIS A 86 13.57 -5.28 -0.69
N PRO A 87 14.89 -5.52 -0.89
CA PRO A 87 15.88 -4.45 -0.84
C PRO A 87 15.61 -3.37 -1.91
N ALA A 88 15.63 -2.11 -1.51
CA ALA A 88 15.74 -0.96 -2.42
C ALA A 88 17.15 -0.37 -2.32
N ASN A 89 17.80 -0.11 -3.45
CA ASN A 89 19.17 0.44 -3.52
C ASN A 89 19.47 1.02 -4.91
N THR A 90 20.42 1.94 -5.01
CA THR A 90 20.69 2.69 -6.25
C THR A 90 21.37 1.86 -7.35
N ALA A 91 21.89 0.66 -7.05
CA ALA A 91 22.37 -0.27 -8.07
C ALA A 91 21.25 -0.89 -8.92
N LYS A 92 19.99 -0.77 -8.50
CA LYS A 92 18.82 -1.23 -9.25
C LYS A 92 18.41 -0.20 -10.32
N PRO A 93 18.23 -0.62 -11.59
CA PRO A 93 17.86 0.29 -12.67
C PRO A 93 16.59 1.11 -12.40
N GLU A 94 15.66 0.58 -11.63
CA GLU A 94 14.40 1.23 -11.26
C GLU A 94 14.59 2.52 -10.43
N PHE A 95 15.77 2.72 -9.84
CA PHE A 95 16.11 3.89 -9.02
C PHE A 95 17.21 4.78 -9.64
N ALA A 96 17.59 4.54 -10.90
CA ALA A 96 18.64 5.32 -11.58
C ALA A 96 18.29 6.82 -11.64
N ASP A 97 17.02 7.15 -11.83
CA ASP A 97 16.48 8.52 -11.85
C ASP A 97 15.82 8.91 -10.51
N GLY A 98 16.22 8.25 -9.43
CA GLY A 98 15.55 8.32 -8.13
C GLY A 98 14.25 7.51 -8.05
N PRO A 99 13.62 7.42 -6.87
CA PRO A 99 12.43 6.61 -6.68
C PRO A 99 11.19 7.18 -7.39
N ARG A 100 10.46 6.32 -8.13
CA ARG A 100 9.25 6.71 -8.87
C ARG A 100 8.21 7.40 -7.98
N ALA A 101 7.98 6.89 -6.78
CA ALA A 101 7.03 7.49 -5.83
C ALA A 101 7.47 8.88 -5.36
N ALA A 102 8.78 9.11 -5.19
CA ALA A 102 9.32 10.42 -4.81
C ALA A 102 9.03 11.47 -5.88
N ARG A 103 9.30 11.13 -7.15
CA ARG A 103 9.01 12.03 -8.28
C ARG A 103 7.51 12.37 -8.39
N MET A 104 6.63 11.40 -8.09
CA MET A 104 5.18 11.65 -8.04
C MET A 104 4.80 12.56 -6.86
N ALA A 105 5.37 12.34 -5.68
CA ALA A 105 5.15 13.18 -4.52
C ALA A 105 5.61 14.63 -4.78
N ASP A 106 6.79 14.81 -5.40
CA ASP A 106 7.34 16.11 -5.79
C ASP A 106 6.43 16.81 -6.81
N ALA A 107 5.96 16.10 -7.85
CA ALA A 107 5.05 16.64 -8.86
C ALA A 107 3.71 17.14 -8.26
N MET A 108 3.29 16.55 -7.13
CA MET A 108 2.10 16.97 -6.39
C MET A 108 2.41 17.99 -5.27
N GLY A 109 3.69 18.28 -5.00
CA GLY A 109 4.12 19.15 -3.90
C GLY A 109 3.74 18.59 -2.53
N LEU A 110 3.94 17.28 -2.32
CA LEU A 110 3.67 16.59 -1.06
C LEU A 110 4.92 16.52 -0.20
N ASP A 111 4.79 16.82 1.10
CA ASP A 111 5.89 16.64 2.05
C ASP A 111 6.09 15.14 2.34
N MET A 112 7.32 14.65 2.18
CA MET A 112 7.68 13.24 2.32
C MET A 112 8.24 12.87 3.70
N ASP A 113 8.39 13.80 4.65
CA ASP A 113 8.80 13.45 6.02
C ASP A 113 7.60 12.78 6.74
N PRO A 114 7.73 11.51 7.18
CA PRO A 114 6.63 10.78 7.82
C PRO A 114 6.19 11.40 9.16
N ARG A 115 6.99 12.29 9.73
CA ARG A 115 6.70 13.02 10.98
C ARG A 115 6.27 14.47 10.73
N SER A 116 6.23 14.93 9.48
CA SER A 116 5.82 16.29 9.15
C SER A 116 4.37 16.55 9.60
N PRO A 117 4.08 17.74 10.17
CA PRO A 117 2.71 18.18 10.45
C PRO A 117 2.01 18.77 9.21
N ALA A 118 2.67 18.80 8.04
CA ALA A 118 2.13 19.41 6.83
C ALA A 118 0.75 18.84 6.46
N PRO A 119 -0.17 19.66 5.92
CA PRO A 119 -1.51 19.21 5.55
C PRO A 119 -1.51 18.25 4.35
N ARG A 120 -0.47 18.30 3.51
CA ARG A 120 -0.34 17.54 2.25
C ARG A 120 0.94 16.73 2.30
N ARG A 121 0.82 15.41 2.47
CA ARG A 121 1.95 14.52 2.74
C ARG A 121 1.94 13.27 1.88
N ALA A 122 3.13 12.72 1.66
CA ALA A 122 3.34 11.41 1.09
C ALA A 122 4.05 10.52 2.12
N ILE A 123 3.63 9.25 2.22
CA ILE A 123 4.28 8.25 3.06
C ILE A 123 4.55 6.97 2.28
N GLU A 124 5.67 6.32 2.57
CA GLU A 124 5.98 4.98 2.08
C GLU A 124 5.31 3.94 2.99
N VAL A 125 4.56 3.01 2.40
CA VAL A 125 3.86 1.92 3.11
C VAL A 125 4.19 0.57 2.50
N TYR A 126 3.84 -0.51 3.21
CA TYR A 126 3.98 -1.87 2.68
C TYR A 126 2.74 -2.73 3.03
N PRO A 127 1.88 -3.10 2.06
CA PRO A 127 0.61 -3.78 2.29
C PRO A 127 0.70 -5.14 3.00
N HIS A 128 1.76 -5.92 2.72
CA HIS A 128 1.90 -7.26 3.29
C HIS A 128 2.04 -7.22 4.83
N PRO A 129 2.96 -6.44 5.43
CA PRO A 129 2.97 -6.20 6.88
C PRO A 129 1.66 -5.61 7.41
N ALA A 130 1.07 -4.66 6.70
CA ALA A 130 -0.15 -3.99 7.16
C ALA A 130 -1.31 -4.98 7.32
N THR A 131 -1.53 -5.85 6.32
CA THR A 131 -2.57 -6.90 6.38
C THR A 131 -2.28 -7.95 7.46
N VAL A 132 -1.02 -8.30 7.71
CA VAL A 132 -0.63 -9.17 8.83
C VAL A 132 -1.09 -8.60 10.17
N VAL A 133 -0.98 -7.28 10.36
CA VAL A 133 -1.40 -6.61 11.59
C VAL A 133 -2.92 -6.45 11.64
N PHE A 134 -3.52 -5.82 10.62
CA PHE A 134 -4.96 -5.53 10.60
C PHE A 134 -5.82 -6.79 10.68
N PHE A 135 -5.46 -7.85 9.95
CA PHE A 135 -6.25 -9.08 9.90
C PHE A 135 -5.68 -10.19 10.80
N ARG A 136 -4.67 -9.86 11.62
CA ARG A 136 -4.02 -10.78 12.56
C ARG A 136 -3.52 -12.08 11.90
N LEU A 137 -3.04 -12.01 10.66
CA LEU A 137 -2.65 -13.19 9.88
C LEU A 137 -1.43 -13.89 10.45
N ALA A 138 -1.40 -15.22 10.43
CA ALA A 138 -0.24 -16.01 10.82
C ALA A 138 0.89 -15.94 9.78
N ARG A 139 0.54 -15.79 8.49
CA ARG A 139 1.44 -15.53 7.36
C ARG A 139 0.72 -14.66 6.32
N THR A 140 1.46 -14.04 5.40
CA THR A 140 0.88 -13.27 4.28
C THR A 140 -0.07 -14.11 3.44
N LEU A 141 -1.10 -13.46 2.91
CA LEU A 141 -1.98 -14.03 1.89
C LEU A 141 -1.22 -14.23 0.56
N LYS A 142 -1.47 -15.34 -0.15
CA LYS A 142 -0.71 -15.74 -1.35
C LYS A 142 -1.41 -15.35 -2.66
N TYR A 143 -1.97 -14.15 -2.71
CA TYR A 143 -2.76 -13.63 -3.83
C TYR A 143 -1.92 -13.04 -4.98
N LYS A 144 -0.69 -12.58 -4.73
CA LYS A 144 0.19 -12.07 -5.80
C LYS A 144 0.66 -13.19 -6.75
N ALA A 145 0.63 -12.97 -8.07
CA ALA A 145 1.03 -13.98 -9.04
C ALA A 145 2.54 -14.33 -8.94
N LYS A 146 2.85 -15.61 -8.65
CA LYS A 146 4.23 -16.14 -8.61
C LYS A 146 4.29 -17.55 -9.22
N PRO A 147 5.47 -18.01 -9.68
CA PRO A 147 5.64 -19.40 -10.12
C PRO A 147 5.11 -20.40 -9.08
N GLY A 148 4.44 -21.45 -9.54
CA GLY A 148 3.85 -22.48 -8.67
C GLY A 148 2.47 -22.18 -8.09
N ARG A 149 1.93 -20.95 -8.21
CA ARG A 149 0.57 -20.64 -7.71
C ARG A 149 -0.50 -20.89 -8.78
N GLY A 150 -1.54 -21.65 -8.46
CA GLY A 150 -2.69 -21.90 -9.35
C GLY A 150 -3.71 -20.75 -9.36
N VAL A 151 -4.62 -20.72 -10.34
CA VAL A 151 -5.70 -19.70 -10.39
C VAL A 151 -6.55 -19.76 -9.13
N ASP A 152 -6.97 -20.96 -8.70
CA ASP A 152 -7.83 -21.15 -7.54
C ASP A 152 -7.20 -20.63 -6.24
N GLN A 153 -5.90 -20.87 -6.05
CA GLN A 153 -5.15 -20.37 -4.90
C GLN A 153 -5.08 -18.84 -4.91
N LEU A 154 -4.71 -18.23 -6.04
CA LEU A 154 -4.62 -16.77 -6.15
C LEU A 154 -5.99 -16.12 -5.88
N LYS A 155 -7.05 -16.72 -6.43
CA LYS A 155 -8.43 -16.29 -6.27
C LYS A 155 -8.89 -16.39 -4.82
N SER A 156 -8.71 -17.53 -4.17
CA SER A 156 -9.15 -17.72 -2.78
C SER A 156 -8.45 -16.76 -1.83
N GLU A 157 -7.14 -16.58 -1.99
CA GLU A 157 -6.34 -15.67 -1.17
C GLU A 157 -6.71 -14.18 -1.41
N LEU A 158 -7.00 -13.80 -2.66
CA LEU A 158 -7.46 -12.45 -2.99
C LEU A 158 -8.84 -12.17 -2.39
N LEU A 159 -9.75 -13.15 -2.41
CA LEU A 159 -11.05 -13.03 -1.76
C LEU A 159 -10.92 -12.89 -0.24
N VAL A 160 -9.98 -13.61 0.40
CA VAL A 160 -9.69 -13.42 1.83
C VAL A 160 -9.19 -12.00 2.13
N LEU A 161 -8.37 -11.42 1.25
CA LEU A 161 -7.95 -10.01 1.37
C LEU A 161 -9.15 -9.07 1.28
N MET A 162 -10.01 -9.25 0.26
CA MET A 162 -11.21 -8.42 0.08
C MET A 162 -12.19 -8.54 1.25
N ASP A 163 -12.39 -9.74 1.79
CA ASP A 163 -13.21 -9.97 2.98
C ASP A 163 -12.63 -9.28 4.23
N GLY A 164 -11.29 -9.30 4.37
CA GLY A 164 -10.59 -8.55 5.41
C GLY A 164 -10.85 -7.05 5.31
N ILE A 165 -10.75 -6.50 4.10
CA ILE A 165 -11.00 -5.09 3.81
C ILE A 165 -12.46 -4.72 4.12
N GLU A 166 -13.43 -5.53 3.71
CA GLU A 166 -14.86 -5.28 4.00
C GLU A 166 -15.17 -5.30 5.50
N LYS A 167 -14.51 -6.17 6.27
CA LYS A 167 -14.65 -6.23 7.74
C LYS A 167 -14.10 -5.00 8.46
N LEU A 168 -13.26 -4.19 7.81
CA LEU A 168 -12.78 -2.94 8.39
C LEU A 168 -13.90 -1.93 8.64
N ALA A 169 -15.10 -2.12 8.06
CA ALA A 169 -16.29 -1.32 8.39
C ALA A 169 -16.66 -1.37 9.88
N HIS A 170 -16.20 -2.40 10.61
CA HIS A 170 -16.44 -2.59 12.04
C HIS A 170 -15.18 -2.39 12.89
N ALA A 171 -14.07 -1.94 12.29
CA ALA A 171 -12.84 -1.64 13.02
C ALA A 171 -12.94 -0.29 13.76
N PRO A 172 -12.10 -0.04 14.78
CA PRO A 172 -12.06 1.26 15.47
C PRO A 172 -11.78 2.46 14.53
N VAL A 173 -11.05 2.22 13.44
CA VAL A 173 -10.94 3.15 12.31
C VAL A 173 -11.73 2.53 11.16
N PRO A 174 -13.00 2.92 10.94
CA PRO A 174 -13.82 2.26 9.94
C PRO A 174 -13.38 2.58 8.51
N LEU A 175 -13.48 1.58 7.64
CA LEU A 175 -13.38 1.71 6.19
C LEU A 175 -14.61 1.08 5.53
N HIS A 176 -15.32 1.85 4.71
CA HIS A 176 -16.53 1.43 4.02
C HIS A 176 -16.28 1.34 2.51
N VAL A 177 -16.15 0.10 2.01
CA VAL A 177 -15.94 -0.18 0.57
C VAL A 177 -17.16 -0.78 -0.12
N ALA A 178 -18.02 -1.48 0.63
CA ALA A 178 -19.11 -2.31 0.08
C ALA A 178 -20.18 -1.50 -0.68
N GLY A 179 -20.34 -0.21 -0.37
CA GLY A 179 -21.26 0.69 -1.06
C GLY A 179 -20.73 1.26 -2.38
N HIS A 180 -19.44 1.07 -2.70
CA HIS A 180 -18.83 1.62 -3.91
C HIS A 180 -19.00 0.65 -5.09
N GLU A 181 -19.61 1.11 -6.19
CA GLU A 181 -19.92 0.23 -7.31
C GLU A 181 -18.69 -0.41 -7.96
N ASP A 182 -17.58 0.32 -8.13
CA ASP A 182 -16.36 -0.26 -8.68
C ASP A 182 -15.73 -1.32 -7.77
N TRP A 183 -15.91 -1.20 -6.44
CA TRP A 183 -15.47 -2.25 -5.51
C TRP A 183 -16.29 -3.52 -5.74
N ALA A 184 -17.62 -3.39 -5.86
CA ALA A 184 -18.51 -4.51 -6.17
C ALA A 184 -18.17 -5.16 -7.52
N ARG A 185 -17.92 -4.35 -8.56
CA ARG A 185 -17.45 -4.83 -9.88
C ARG A 185 -16.12 -5.57 -9.78
N LEU A 186 -15.17 -5.06 -9.00
CA LEU A 186 -13.87 -5.68 -8.78
C LEU A 186 -14.02 -7.03 -8.07
N ARG A 187 -14.84 -7.09 -7.01
CA ARG A 187 -15.14 -8.34 -6.29
C ARG A 187 -15.77 -9.38 -7.19
N HIS A 188 -16.74 -8.96 -8.02
CA HIS A 188 -17.37 -9.84 -9.00
C HIS A 188 -16.37 -10.40 -10.02
N ARG A 189 -15.47 -9.56 -10.54
CA ARG A 189 -14.38 -10.00 -11.44
C ARG A 189 -13.47 -11.04 -10.78
N VAL A 190 -13.06 -10.83 -9.53
CA VAL A 190 -12.24 -11.81 -8.79
C VAL A 190 -13.00 -13.12 -8.58
N THR A 191 -14.29 -13.02 -8.23
CA THR A 191 -15.15 -14.18 -7.95
C THR A 191 -15.38 -15.05 -9.19
N THR A 192 -15.43 -14.44 -10.38
CA THR A 192 -15.67 -15.15 -11.64
C THR A 192 -14.40 -15.47 -12.43
N ALA A 193 -13.24 -14.95 -12.00
CA ALA A 193 -11.96 -15.13 -12.68
C ALA A 193 -11.63 -16.62 -12.93
N GLN A 194 -11.21 -16.89 -14.17
CA GLN A 194 -10.75 -18.21 -14.64
C GLN A 194 -9.27 -18.18 -15.03
N ARG A 195 -8.66 -16.99 -15.14
CA ARG A 195 -7.27 -16.81 -15.57
C ARG A 195 -6.48 -15.95 -14.58
N LYS A 196 -5.19 -16.25 -14.44
CA LYS A 196 -4.27 -15.46 -13.60
C LYS A 196 -4.21 -13.98 -14.00
N SER A 197 -4.33 -13.69 -15.30
CA SER A 197 -4.32 -12.32 -15.82
C SER A 197 -5.54 -11.50 -15.37
N GLU A 198 -6.69 -12.13 -15.13
CA GLU A 198 -7.89 -11.45 -14.63
C GLU A 198 -7.73 -11.05 -13.16
N LEU A 199 -7.11 -11.92 -12.36
CA LEU A 199 -6.75 -11.68 -10.96
C LEU A 199 -5.67 -10.59 -10.85
N ARG A 200 -4.63 -10.64 -11.69
CA ARG A 200 -3.56 -9.62 -11.72
C ARG A 200 -4.11 -8.21 -11.97
N ARG A 201 -5.13 -8.08 -12.83
CA ARG A 201 -5.81 -6.79 -13.09
C ARG A 201 -6.68 -6.29 -11.94
N ALA A 202 -6.86 -7.10 -10.89
CA ALA A 202 -7.62 -6.72 -9.69
C ALA A 202 -6.73 -6.54 -8.47
N GLU A 203 -5.57 -7.20 -8.46
CA GLU A 203 -4.56 -7.15 -7.39
C GLU A 203 -4.17 -5.71 -7.04
N ASP A 204 -3.63 -4.94 -8.00
CA ASP A 204 -3.08 -3.61 -7.69
C ASP A 204 -4.17 -2.65 -7.13
N PRO A 205 -5.39 -2.56 -7.71
CA PRO A 205 -6.45 -1.74 -7.11
C PRO A 205 -6.87 -2.19 -5.69
N VAL A 206 -6.88 -3.49 -5.39
CA VAL A 206 -7.17 -3.99 -4.03
C VAL A 206 -6.05 -3.61 -3.05
N ASP A 207 -4.79 -3.75 -3.45
CA ASP A 207 -3.65 -3.35 -2.62
C ASP A 207 -3.61 -1.83 -2.41
N ALA A 208 -4.02 -1.04 -3.41
CA ALA A 208 -4.16 0.40 -3.25
C ALA A 208 -5.19 0.79 -2.18
N VAL A 209 -6.27 0.02 -2.00
CA VAL A 209 -7.22 0.23 -0.88
C VAL A 209 -6.54 -0.02 0.46
N VAL A 210 -5.68 -1.04 0.56
CA VAL A 210 -4.87 -1.29 1.77
C VAL A 210 -3.94 -0.10 2.03
N CYS A 211 -3.24 0.42 1.01
CA CYS A 211 -2.39 1.60 1.15
C CYS A 211 -3.19 2.82 1.64
N ALA A 212 -4.35 3.10 1.06
CA ALA A 212 -5.22 4.21 1.46
C ALA A 212 -5.68 4.05 2.92
N TYR A 213 -5.97 2.82 3.33
CA TYR A 213 -6.33 2.52 4.71
C TYR A 213 -5.16 2.71 5.68
N VAL A 214 -3.92 2.38 5.29
CA VAL A 214 -2.74 2.70 6.11
C VAL A 214 -2.58 4.21 6.28
N ALA A 215 -2.80 5.01 5.23
CA ALA A 215 -2.79 6.48 5.32
C ALA A 215 -3.86 7.01 6.31
N LEU A 216 -5.11 6.53 6.18
CA LEU A 216 -6.21 6.86 7.09
C LEU A 216 -5.88 6.48 8.54
N PHE A 217 -5.36 5.26 8.74
CA PHE A 217 -5.03 4.72 10.05
C PHE A 217 -3.88 5.48 10.71
N ALA A 218 -2.80 5.76 9.97
CA ALA A 218 -1.65 6.53 10.46
C ALA A 218 -2.05 7.94 10.88
N HIS A 219 -2.97 8.57 10.15
CA HIS A 219 -3.48 9.89 10.53
C HIS A 219 -4.37 9.85 11.79
N ARG A 220 -5.30 8.89 11.90
CA ARG A 220 -6.24 8.81 13.04
C ARG A 220 -5.62 8.19 14.30
N ARG A 221 -4.62 7.33 14.16
CA ARG A 221 -3.99 6.56 15.25
C ARG A 221 -2.46 6.62 15.15
N PRO A 222 -1.84 7.81 15.20
CA PRO A 222 -0.40 7.97 15.02
C PRO A 222 0.44 7.23 16.09
N ALA A 223 -0.13 6.97 17.27
CA ALA A 223 0.53 6.19 18.33
C ALA A 223 0.52 4.66 18.08
N GLU A 224 -0.25 4.18 17.11
CA GLU A 224 -0.38 2.76 16.75
C GLU A 224 0.24 2.45 15.39
N VAL A 225 1.12 3.32 14.90
CA VAL A 225 1.94 3.06 13.71
C VAL A 225 3.43 3.03 14.08
N THR A 226 4.15 2.17 13.38
CA THR A 226 5.61 2.10 13.45
C THR A 226 6.18 2.64 12.14
N VAL A 227 7.10 3.59 12.26
CA VAL A 227 7.96 4.05 11.17
C VAL A 227 9.29 3.30 11.28
N TYR A 228 9.55 2.39 10.36
CA TYR A 228 10.84 1.69 10.27
C TYR A 228 11.81 2.55 9.47
N GLY A 229 12.95 2.94 10.04
CA GLY A 229 13.92 3.82 9.39
C GLY A 229 13.68 5.32 9.69
N ASP A 230 14.16 6.17 8.80
CA ASP A 230 14.06 7.63 8.92
C ASP A 230 14.03 8.31 7.54
N PHE A 231 13.72 9.60 7.50
CA PHE A 231 13.61 10.32 6.24
C PHE A 231 14.94 10.42 5.48
N ALA A 232 16.07 10.46 6.17
CA ALA A 232 17.38 10.62 5.54
C ALA A 232 17.84 9.36 4.78
N THR A 233 17.48 8.17 5.28
CA THR A 233 17.93 6.87 4.73
C THR A 233 16.80 6.04 4.14
N GLY A 234 15.57 6.54 4.18
CA GLY A 234 14.36 5.85 3.79
C GLY A 234 13.64 5.20 4.95
N TYR A 235 12.31 5.09 4.80
CA TYR A 235 11.44 4.62 5.86
C TYR A 235 10.26 3.81 5.30
N ILE A 236 9.63 2.99 6.14
CA ILE A 236 8.37 2.31 5.82
C ILE A 236 7.40 2.49 6.99
N VAL A 237 6.21 3.01 6.71
CA VAL A 237 5.12 3.17 7.68
C VAL A 237 4.23 1.94 7.65
N THR A 238 3.98 1.36 8.82
CA THR A 238 3.07 0.23 8.99
C THR A 238 2.25 0.40 10.28
N PRO A 239 1.03 -0.16 10.39
CA PRO A 239 0.41 -0.34 11.70
C PRO A 239 1.33 -1.16 12.61
N SER A 240 1.42 -0.78 13.88
CA SER A 240 2.36 -1.40 14.83
C SER A 240 2.01 -2.86 15.09
N LEU A 241 3.01 -3.73 14.97
CA LEU A 241 2.90 -5.12 15.41
C LEU A 241 2.83 -5.17 16.95
N ARG A 242 1.72 -5.68 17.49
CA ARG A 242 1.52 -5.79 18.95
C ARG A 242 2.57 -6.71 19.60
N ALA A 243 2.95 -6.37 20.84
CA ALA A 243 4.04 -7.03 21.56
C ALA A 243 3.82 -8.53 21.79
N ASP A 244 2.57 -8.96 22.04
CA ASP A 244 2.17 -10.36 22.19
C ASP A 244 2.47 -11.20 20.93
N ARG A 245 2.57 -10.54 19.77
CA ARG A 245 2.95 -11.18 18.51
C ARG A 245 4.41 -11.04 18.20
N THR A 246 5.21 -10.30 18.99
CA THR A 246 6.64 -10.10 18.72
C THR A 246 7.51 -11.29 19.11
N GLY A 247 7.02 -12.22 19.93
CA GLY A 247 7.78 -13.40 20.37
C GLY A 247 9.01 -13.05 21.19
N ARG A 248 9.02 -11.85 21.80
CA ARG A 248 9.94 -11.45 22.85
C ARG A 248 9.31 -11.70 24.20
#